data_AF-A0A0K0GN09-F1
#
_entry.id   AF-A0A0K0GN09-F1
#
_cell.length_a   1.000
_cell.length_b   1.000
_cell.length_c   1.000
_cell.angle_alpha   90.00
_cell.angle_beta   90.00
_cell.angle_gamma   90.00
#
_symmetry.space_group_name_H-M   'P 1'
#
loop_
_entity.id
_entity.type
_entity.pdbx_description
1 polymer ?
#
loop_
_entity_poly.entity_id
_entity_poly.type
_entity_poly.pdbx_seq_one_letter_code
_entity_poly.pdbx_strand_id
1 'polypeptide(L)' 'MDQAIQLRGEGFVLRRWRADDLEAVLRHADDPQVRRGLSDRRAHPYMRADGEGLPHRP' A
#
# COMPACT_ATOMS: atom_id res chain seq x y z
N MET A 1 19.12 -11.60 10.62
CA MET A 1 19.31 -10.14 10.59
C MET A 1 18.66 -9.63 9.31
N ASP A 2 17.38 -9.24 9.38
CA ASP A 2 16.65 -8.69 8.24
C ASP A 2 17.03 -7.21 8.14
N GLN A 3 18.11 -6.89 7.41
CA GLN A 3 18.49 -5.49 7.20
C GLN A 3 17.38 -4.82 6.40
N ALA A 4 16.66 -3.90 7.04
CA ALA A 4 15.53 -3.21 6.44
C ALA A 4 16.03 -2.32 5.29
N ILE A 5 15.88 -2.80 4.06
CA ILE A 5 16.14 -2.01 2.85
C ILE A 5 15.24 -0.78 2.88
N GLN A 6 15.86 0.40 2.92
CA GLN A 6 15.20 1.69 2.76
C GLN A 6 15.89 2.47 1.66
N LEU A 7 15.12 2.99 0.71
CA LEU A 7 15.61 3.88 -0.34
C LEU A 7 15.07 5.27 -0.04
N ARG A 8 15.96 6.27 -0.07
CA ARG A 8 15.59 7.67 0.15
C ARG A 8 15.47 8.36 -1.20
N GLY A 9 14.32 8.96 -1.46
CA GLY A 9 14.11 9.89 -2.56
C GLY A 9 13.90 11.30 -2.02
N GLU A 10 13.83 12.27 -2.92
CA GLU A 10 13.48 13.62 -2.54
C GLU A 10 12.01 13.67 -2.10
N GLY A 11 11.76 13.99 -0.82
CA GLY A 11 10.41 14.06 -0.26
C GLY A 11 9.75 12.73 0.08
N PHE A 12 10.41 11.58 -0.10
CA PHE A 12 9.86 10.27 0.26
C PHE A 12 10.90 9.23 0.69
N VAL A 13 10.44 8.20 1.39
CA VAL A 13 11.23 7.00 1.71
C VAL A 13 10.47 5.77 1.24
N LEU A 14 11.11 4.95 0.41
CA LEU A 14 10.62 3.63 0.08
C LEU A 14 11.17 2.64 1.10
N ARG A 15 10.28 1.86 1.69
CA ARG A 15 10.60 0.80 2.63
C ARG A 15 9.67 -0.38 2.41
N ARG A 16 10.01 -1.53 3.02
CA ARG A 16 9.09 -2.66 3.11
C ARG A 16 7.76 -2.23 3.75
N TRP A 17 6.69 -2.83 3.23
CA TRP A 17 5.34 -2.72 3.76
C TRP A 17 5.27 -3.23 5.21
N ARG A 18 4.48 -2.57 6.04
CA ARG A 18 4.20 -2.92 7.44
C ARG A 18 2.69 -2.99 7.64
N ALA A 19 2.24 -3.75 8.63
CA ALA A 19 0.82 -3.89 8.93
C ALA A 19 0.14 -2.53 9.15
N ASP A 20 0.80 -1.61 9.87
CA ASP A 20 0.27 -0.28 10.18
C ASP A 20 0.11 0.65 8.96
N ASP A 21 0.67 0.28 7.80
CA ASP A 21 0.50 1.05 6.55
C ASP A 21 -0.91 0.92 5.98
N LEU A 22 -1.65 -0.13 6.36
CA LEU A 22 -2.98 -0.40 5.88
C LEU A 22 -3.93 0.78 6.10
N GLU A 23 -3.82 1.47 7.23
CA GLU A 23 -4.69 2.62 7.54
C GLU A 23 -4.47 3.80 6.59
N ALA A 24 -3.21 4.08 6.22
CA ALA A 24 -2.92 5.10 5.22
C ALA A 24 -3.45 4.71 3.85
N VAL A 25 -3.37 3.43 3.51
CA VAL A 25 -3.84 2.90 2.23
C VAL A 25 -5.36 2.98 2.16
N LEU A 26 -6.09 2.58 3.20
CA LEU A 26 -7.55 2.69 3.23
C LEU A 26 -8.04 4.13 3.06
N ARG A 27 -7.31 5.10 3.63
CA ARG A 27 -7.64 6.52 3.49
C ARG A 27 -7.50 7.04 2.06
N HIS A 28 -6.55 6.51 1.29
CA HIS A 28 -6.15 7.10 0.01
C HIS A 28 -6.47 6.23 -1.22
N ALA A 29 -6.69 4.92 -1.03
CA ALA A 29 -6.94 3.97 -2.11
C ALA A 29 -8.41 3.98 -2.57
N ASP A 30 -9.33 4.52 -1.79
CA ASP A 30 -10.73 4.76 -2.19
C ASP A 30 -10.88 6.04 -3.05
N ASP A 31 -9.87 6.30 -3.89
CA ASP A 31 -9.86 7.41 -4.84
C ASP A 31 -10.07 6.87 -6.27
N PRO A 32 -11.13 7.31 -6.99
CA PRO A 32 -11.37 6.92 -8.37
C PRO A 32 -10.21 7.20 -9.33
N GLN A 33 -9.36 8.21 -9.05
CA GLN A 33 -8.18 8.51 -9.84
C GLN A 33 -7.09 7.44 -9.68
N VAL A 34 -6.91 6.91 -8.46
CA VAL A 34 -5.97 5.82 -8.18
C VAL A 34 -6.36 4.56 -8.94
N ARG A 35 -7.67 4.25 -9.02
CA ARG A 35 -8.19 3.10 -9.77
C ARG A 35 -7.80 3.12 -11.24
N ARG A 36 -7.84 4.27 -11.90
CA ARG A 36 -7.58 4.39 -13.35
C ARG A 36 -6.17 3.93 -13.75
N GLY A 37 -5.20 4.03 -12.84
CA GLY A 37 -3.82 3.61 -13.07
C GLY A 37 -3.54 2.14 -12.73
N LEU A 38 -4.51 1.42 -12.18
CA LEU A 38 -4.37 0.03 -11.77
C LEU A 38 -5.07 -0.87 -12.79
N SER A 39 -4.43 -1.99 -13.18
CA SER A 39 -5.13 -3.06 -13.92
C SER A 39 -6.35 -3.51 -13.12
N ASP A 40 -7.40 -4.01 -13.79
CA ASP A 40 -8.75 -4.39 -13.28
C ASP A 40 -8.80 -5.27 -12.01
N ARG A 41 -7.67 -5.67 -11.44
CA ARG A 41 -7.48 -6.56 -10.30
C ARG A 41 -7.76 -5.95 -8.93
N ARG A 42 -8.16 -4.67 -8.82
CA ARG A 42 -8.57 -4.08 -7.54
C ARG A 42 -9.98 -3.52 -7.63
N ALA A 43 -10.83 -4.01 -6.74
CA ALA A 43 -12.22 -3.58 -6.62
C ALA A 43 -12.27 -2.11 -6.15
N HIS A 44 -13.25 -1.38 -6.68
CA HIS A 44 -13.72 -0.14 -6.08
C HIS A 44 -15.15 -0.40 -5.59
N PRO A 45 -15.52 0.00 -4.36
CA PRO A 45 -14.68 0.71 -3.37
C PRO A 45 -13.57 -0.17 -2.80
N TYR A 46 -12.47 0.44 -2.34
CA TYR A 46 -11.35 -0.31 -1.74
C TYR A 46 -11.68 -0.62 -0.27
N MET A 47 -11.82 -1.89 0.07
CA MET A 47 -12.19 -2.33 1.42
C MET A 47 -10.98 -2.79 2.23
N ARG A 48 -11.11 -2.79 3.57
CA ARG A 48 -10.06 -3.28 4.48
C ARG A 48 -9.59 -4.70 4.12
N ALA A 49 -10.52 -5.59 3.77
CA ALA A 49 -10.22 -6.95 3.34
C ALA A 49 -9.29 -7.02 2.11
N ASP A 50 -9.37 -6.03 1.21
CA ASP A 50 -8.49 -5.96 0.02
C ASP A 50 -7.05 -5.58 0.38
N GLY A 51 -6.84 -4.96 1.54
CA GLY A 51 -5.52 -4.55 2.03
C GLY A 51 -4.88 -5.53 3.00
N GLU A 52 -5.68 -6.27 3.76
CA GLU A 52 -5.21 -7.34 4.66
C GLU A 52 -4.50 -8.48 3.90
N GLY A 53 -4.90 -8.75 2.66
CA GLY A 53 -4.25 -9.72 1.79
C GLY A 53 -2.90 -9.28 1.20
N LEU A 54 -2.46 -8.03 1.45
CA LEU A 54 -1.17 -7.56 0.96
C LEU A 54 -0.02 -8.21 1.73
N PRO A 55 1.10 -8.54 1.06
CA PRO A 55 2.22 -9.21 1.70
C PRO A 55 2.82 -8.31 2.79
N HIS A 56 2.53 -8.65 4.03
CA HIS A 56 3.19 -8.16 5.23
C HIS A 56 4.11 -9.29 5.69
N ARG A 57 5.43 -9.14 5.48
CA ARG A 57 6.39 -10.08 6.05
C ARG A 57 6.72 -9.59 7.46
N PRO A 58 6.59 -10.42 8.51
CA PRO A 58 6.95 -10.04 9.88
C PRO A 58 8.40 -9.59 9.98
#